data_AF-A0A9X1TKM5-F1
#
_entry.id   AF-A0A9X1TKM5-F1
#
_cell.length_a   1.000
_cell.length_b   1.000
_cell.length_c   1.000
_cell.angle_alpha   90.00
_cell.angle_beta   90.00
_cell.angle_gamma   90.00
#
_symmetry.space_group_name_H-M   'P 1'
#
loop_
_entity.id
_entity.type
_entity.pdbx_description
1 polymer ?
#
loop_
_entity_poly.entity_id
_entity_poly.type
_entity_poly.pdbx_seq_one_letter_code
_entity_poly.pdbx_strand_id
1 'polypeptide(L)'
;MKKIYSLILFVSCYTTCLAQVEGKVEITKAQATALGNVKNKGIKFGVSLGFNQSFKKLFDARISPIDTTLDLQNTSNTSFLLSSTLSFPVLKGYLGGSYYRKLDANGIPVGNPYYVPRGLSIIATINLATFNSALGGAGLFNQKLDGGLGIGYTFGDNVQIAATYEMLSFRQPRDYLLNYEGKKIIVNRSPLTSLQPDNNDFFGDKYYPSVSLKVIYTLTSE
;
A
#
# COMPACT_ATOMS: atom_id res chain seq x y z
N MET A 1 -28.36 -11.65 -16.44
CA MET A 1 -28.29 -11.84 -14.97
C MET A 1 -27.71 -13.22 -14.59
N LYS A 2 -26.52 -13.59 -15.09
CA LYS A 2 -25.90 -14.92 -14.82
C LYS A 2 -24.46 -14.86 -14.28
N LYS A 3 -23.91 -13.67 -14.01
CA LYS A 3 -22.52 -13.49 -13.54
C LYS A 3 -22.38 -13.23 -12.02
N ILE A 4 -23.49 -13.13 -11.28
CA ILE A 4 -23.48 -12.82 -9.83
C ILE A 4 -23.33 -14.10 -8.97
N TYR A 5 -23.77 -15.26 -9.48
CA TYR A 5 -23.75 -16.50 -8.70
C TYR A 5 -22.36 -17.12 -8.53
N SER A 6 -21.41 -16.88 -9.45
CA SER A 6 -20.04 -17.40 -9.31
C SER A 6 -19.21 -16.64 -8.27
N LEU A 7 -19.53 -15.37 -7.99
CA LEU A 7 -18.85 -14.59 -6.94
C LEU A 7 -19.29 -15.03 -5.54
N ILE A 8 -20.57 -15.39 -5.38
CA ILE A 8 -21.11 -15.88 -4.10
C ILE A 8 -20.57 -17.28 -3.77
N LEU A 9 -20.36 -18.14 -4.78
CA LEU A 9 -19.80 -19.48 -4.56
C LEU A 9 -18.33 -19.47 -4.10
N PHE A 10 -17.54 -18.47 -4.53
CA PHE A 10 -16.15 -18.31 -4.11
C PHE A 10 -16.02 -17.77 -2.67
N VAL A 11 -17.01 -16.99 -2.20
CA VAL A 11 -17.05 -16.52 -0.81
C VAL A 11 -17.51 -17.61 0.15
N SER A 12 -18.37 -18.54 -0.29
CA SER A 12 -18.84 -19.66 0.55
C SER A 12 -17.89 -20.87 0.62
N CYS A 13 -16.90 -20.99 -0.27
CA CYS A 13 -15.95 -22.11 -0.25
C CYS A 13 -14.74 -21.87 0.68
N TYR A 14 -14.52 -20.63 1.13
CA TYR A 14 -13.50 -20.30 2.14
C TYR A 14 -13.96 -20.52 3.59
N THR A 15 -15.24 -20.79 3.83
CA THR A 15 -15.77 -20.89 5.21
C THR A 15 -15.81 -22.30 5.78
N THR A 16 -15.37 -23.34 5.05
CA THR A 16 -15.54 -24.74 5.51
C THR A 16 -14.30 -25.64 5.45
N CYS A 17 -13.11 -25.12 5.12
CA CYS A 17 -11.86 -25.82 5.35
C CYS A 17 -10.94 -24.96 6.25
N LEU A 18 -10.45 -25.57 7.34
CA LEU A 18 -9.61 -25.03 8.42
C LEU A 18 -10.38 -24.53 9.68
N ALA A 19 -11.24 -25.39 10.23
CA ALA A 19 -11.56 -25.34 11.66
C ALA A 19 -10.45 -26.03 12.46
N GLN A 20 -9.32 -25.34 12.63
CA GLN A 20 -8.45 -25.56 13.78
C GLN A 20 -8.18 -24.17 14.36
N VAL A 21 -9.08 -23.74 15.25
CA VAL A 21 -8.94 -22.46 15.97
C VAL A 21 -7.85 -22.67 17.02
N GLU A 22 -6.59 -22.57 16.61
CA GLU A 22 -5.54 -22.18 17.54
C GLU A 22 -5.89 -20.77 18.04
N GLY A 23 -6.55 -20.73 19.19
CA GLY A 23 -7.03 -19.49 19.79
C GLY A 23 -5.93 -18.78 20.56
N LYS A 24 -6.16 -17.52 20.87
CA LYS A 24 -5.42 -16.79 21.90
C LYS A 24 -6.37 -16.33 22.98
N VAL A 25 -5.94 -16.38 24.23
CA VAL A 25 -6.67 -15.78 25.36
C VAL A 25 -5.91 -14.56 25.85
N GLU A 26 -6.62 -13.45 26.02
CA GLU A 26 -6.06 -12.26 26.67
C GLU A 26 -5.90 -12.54 28.16
N ILE A 27 -4.72 -12.23 28.70
CA ILE A 27 -4.40 -12.36 30.11
C ILE A 27 -3.99 -11.00 30.68
N THR A 28 -4.13 -10.85 31.99
CA THR A 28 -3.69 -9.63 32.67
C THR A 28 -2.16 -9.54 32.72
N LYS A 29 -1.62 -8.31 32.83
CA LYS A 29 -0.19 -8.09 33.06
C LYS A 29 0.33 -8.83 34.30
N ALA A 30 -0.47 -8.90 35.37
CA ALA A 30 -0.12 -9.62 36.59
C ALA A 30 0.07 -11.12 36.33
N GLN A 31 -0.87 -11.75 35.62
CA GLN A 31 -0.77 -13.16 35.21
C GLN A 31 0.44 -13.41 34.31
N ALA A 32 0.69 -12.52 33.33
CA ALA A 32 1.85 -12.65 32.44
C ALA A 32 3.18 -12.54 33.20
N THR A 33 3.25 -11.64 34.19
CA THR A 33 4.44 -11.44 35.02
C THR A 33 4.67 -12.64 35.94
N ALA A 34 3.60 -13.21 36.52
CA ALA A 34 3.68 -14.39 37.38
C ALA A 34 4.18 -15.64 36.62
N LEU A 35 3.82 -15.78 35.34
CA LEU A 35 4.27 -16.87 34.48
C LEU A 35 5.72 -16.70 33.98
N GLY A 36 6.28 -15.49 34.04
CA GLY A 36 7.62 -15.18 33.56
C GLY A 36 7.81 -15.31 32.04
N ASN A 37 9.03 -15.02 31.55
CA ASN A 37 9.46 -15.21 30.16
C ASN A 37 8.53 -14.60 29.09
N VAL A 38 7.98 -13.41 29.35
CA VAL A 38 7.08 -12.73 28.40
C VAL A 38 7.82 -12.40 27.10
N LYS A 39 7.42 -13.03 26.00
CA LYS A 39 7.98 -12.72 24.67
C LYS A 39 7.38 -11.44 24.12
N ASN A 40 8.21 -10.55 23.58
CA ASN A 40 7.75 -9.30 22.98
C ASN A 40 7.63 -9.44 21.46
N LYS A 41 6.42 -9.31 20.91
CA LYS A 41 6.19 -9.26 19.47
C LYS A 41 6.24 -7.81 19.01
N GLY A 42 7.46 -7.31 18.84
CA GLY A 42 7.70 -5.92 18.46
C GLY A 42 7.38 -5.66 17.00
N ILE A 43 8.00 -6.39 16.06
CA ILE A 43 7.90 -6.09 14.63
C ILE A 43 6.67 -6.80 14.06
N LYS A 44 5.85 -6.05 13.33
CA LYS A 44 4.62 -6.52 12.69
C LYS A 44 4.77 -6.45 11.17
N PHE A 45 4.41 -7.53 10.48
CA PHE A 45 4.30 -7.56 9.02
C PHE A 45 2.82 -7.46 8.63
N GLY A 46 2.52 -6.82 7.52
CA GLY A 46 1.14 -6.65 7.08
C GLY A 46 1.01 -6.23 5.64
N VAL A 47 -0.24 -6.12 5.22
CA VAL A 47 -0.64 -5.56 3.94
C VAL A 47 -1.47 -4.31 4.19
N SER A 48 -1.36 -3.33 3.31
CA SER A 48 -2.07 -2.07 3.46
C SER A 48 -2.72 -1.62 2.17
N LEU A 49 -3.90 -1.04 2.31
CA LEU A 49 -4.57 -0.30 1.26
C LEU A 49 -4.61 1.16 1.66
N GLY A 50 -4.26 2.06 0.74
CA GLY A 50 -4.24 3.49 1.04
C GLY A 50 -4.55 4.38 -0.15
N PHE A 51 -4.88 5.61 0.21
CA PHE A 51 -5.03 6.72 -0.72
C PHE A 51 -3.78 7.58 -0.67
N ASN A 52 -3.27 7.94 -1.84
CA ASN A 52 -2.07 8.74 -2.02
C ASN A 52 -2.40 10.07 -2.71
N GLN A 53 -1.68 11.11 -2.33
CA GLN A 53 -1.67 12.39 -3.03
C GLN A 53 -0.24 12.87 -3.29
N SER A 54 0.10 13.03 -4.56
CA SER A 54 1.36 13.62 -5.02
C SER A 54 1.34 15.14 -4.88
N PHE A 55 2.47 15.71 -4.43
CA PHE A 55 2.65 17.16 -4.31
C PHE A 55 2.91 17.85 -5.64
N LYS A 56 3.22 17.08 -6.70
CA LYS A 56 3.52 17.63 -8.03
C LYS A 56 2.39 17.28 -8.99
N LYS A 57 2.18 18.17 -9.95
CA LYS A 57 1.28 17.92 -11.08
C LYS A 57 1.87 16.79 -11.93
N LEU A 58 0.98 15.90 -12.35
CA LEU A 58 1.27 14.87 -13.33
C LEU A 58 0.68 15.32 -14.67
N PHE A 59 1.38 15.01 -15.74
CA PHE A 59 0.99 15.36 -17.10
C PHE A 59 0.78 14.10 -17.93
N ASP A 60 -0.24 14.16 -18.77
CA ASP A 60 -0.46 13.24 -19.87
C ASP A 60 -0.21 13.99 -21.17
N ALA A 61 0.61 13.41 -22.04
CA ALA A 61 1.07 14.04 -23.27
C ALA A 61 0.52 13.29 -24.48
N ARG A 62 -0.24 13.99 -25.31
CA ARG A 62 -0.94 13.41 -26.46
C ARG A 62 -0.73 14.27 -27.70
N ILE A 63 -0.76 13.64 -28.87
CA ILE A 63 -0.81 14.38 -30.13
C ILE A 63 -2.27 14.56 -30.52
N SER A 64 -2.66 15.80 -30.77
CA SER A 64 -3.99 16.13 -31.28
C SER A 64 -4.21 15.49 -32.66
N PRO A 65 -5.31 14.75 -32.87
CA PRO A 65 -5.57 14.08 -34.14
C PRO A 65 -5.96 15.04 -35.26
N ILE A 66 -6.30 16.29 -34.95
CA ILE A 66 -6.80 17.28 -35.92
C ILE A 66 -5.65 18.06 -36.56
N ASP A 67 -4.77 18.60 -35.73
CA ASP A 67 -3.74 19.57 -36.13
C ASP A 67 -2.31 19.09 -35.84
N THR A 68 -2.14 17.87 -35.29
CA THR A 68 -0.84 17.24 -34.97
C THR A 68 0.01 18.03 -33.95
N THR A 69 -0.62 18.88 -33.15
CA THR A 69 0.07 19.61 -32.07
C THR A 69 0.13 18.76 -30.80
N LEU A 70 1.14 19.02 -29.97
CA LEU A 70 1.25 18.42 -28.64
C LEU A 70 0.25 19.07 -27.67
N ASP A 71 -0.59 18.25 -27.06
CA ASP A 71 -1.48 18.63 -25.96
C ASP A 71 -0.97 18.01 -24.66
N LEU A 72 -0.89 18.83 -23.60
CA LEU A 72 -0.46 18.43 -22.26
C LEU A 72 -1.62 18.63 -21.29
N GLN A 73 -2.17 17.52 -20.81
CA GLN A 73 -3.31 17.53 -19.91
C GLN A 73 -2.87 17.23 -18.47
N ASN A 74 -3.38 18.00 -17.52
CA ASN A 74 -3.19 17.69 -16.11
C ASN A 74 -3.91 16.38 -15.77
N THR A 75 -3.17 15.47 -15.17
CA THR A 75 -3.61 14.15 -14.72
C THR A 75 -3.92 14.20 -13.23
N SER A 76 -4.79 13.30 -12.75
CA SER A 76 -5.05 13.18 -11.31
C SER A 76 -3.74 12.98 -10.54
N ASN A 77 -3.52 13.79 -9.50
CA ASN A 77 -2.40 13.62 -8.57
C ASN A 77 -2.73 12.65 -7.43
N THR A 78 -3.86 11.94 -7.51
CA THR A 78 -4.32 10.99 -6.51
C THR A 78 -4.27 9.56 -7.06
N SER A 79 -3.92 8.60 -6.21
CA SER A 79 -3.89 7.19 -6.56
C SER A 79 -4.23 6.29 -5.37
N PHE A 80 -4.62 5.05 -5.64
CA PHE A 80 -4.75 4.02 -4.61
C PHE A 80 -3.54 3.11 -4.62
N LEU A 81 -3.06 2.74 -3.43
CA LEU A 81 -1.87 1.93 -3.24
C LEU A 81 -2.20 0.66 -2.47
N LEU A 82 -1.76 -0.47 -3.00
CA LEU A 82 -1.63 -1.71 -2.26
C LEU A 82 -0.15 -1.89 -1.90
N SER A 83 0.16 -2.07 -0.62
CA SER A 83 1.56 -2.14 -0.14
C SER A 83 1.76 -3.29 0.84
N SER A 84 2.96 -3.86 0.84
CA SER A 84 3.47 -4.61 2.00
C SER A 84 3.97 -3.62 3.04
N THR A 85 3.75 -3.93 4.32
CA THR A 85 4.01 -3.02 5.44
C THR A 85 4.79 -3.72 6.54
N LEU A 86 5.80 -3.02 7.06
CA LEU A 86 6.45 -3.31 8.34
C LEU A 86 6.08 -2.23 9.35
N SER A 87 5.72 -2.64 10.56
CA SER A 87 5.34 -1.76 11.65
C SER A 87 6.20 -2.01 12.88
N PHE A 88 6.79 -0.93 13.39
CA PHE A 88 7.75 -0.89 14.48
C PHE A 88 7.19 -0.02 15.63
N PRO A 89 6.66 -0.61 16.70
CA PRO A 89 6.07 0.12 17.83
C PRO A 89 7.15 0.92 18.57
N VAL A 90 6.90 2.22 18.77
CA VAL A 90 7.90 3.16 19.33
C VAL A 90 7.91 3.13 20.85
N LEU A 91 6.73 3.08 21.47
CA LEU A 91 6.59 3.17 22.93
C LEU A 91 6.11 1.85 23.50
N LYS A 92 7.05 1.04 24.00
CA LYS A 92 6.72 -0.17 24.77
C LYS A 92 6.05 0.24 26.08
N GLY A 93 4.85 -0.27 26.34
CA GLY A 93 4.19 -0.20 27.65
C GLY A 93 3.50 1.12 28.03
N TYR A 94 3.93 2.27 27.51
CA TYR A 94 3.33 3.57 27.87
C TYR A 94 2.01 3.87 27.18
N LEU A 95 1.83 3.41 25.94
CA LEU A 95 0.60 3.60 25.16
C LEU A 95 -0.31 2.36 25.17
N GLY A 96 -0.06 1.43 26.10
CA GLY A 96 -0.84 0.22 26.26
C GLY A 96 -0.41 -0.94 25.37
N GLY A 97 -1.16 -2.03 25.46
CA GLY A 97 -0.92 -3.30 24.78
C GLY A 97 -1.52 -4.44 25.58
N SER A 98 -1.66 -5.58 24.95
CA SER A 98 -2.35 -6.73 25.55
C SER A 98 -1.39 -7.90 25.66
N TYR A 99 -1.57 -8.69 26.72
CA TYR A 99 -0.82 -9.90 26.97
C TYR A 99 -1.69 -11.08 26.57
N TYR A 100 -1.09 -12.07 25.92
CA TYR A 100 -1.81 -13.22 25.41
C TYR A 100 -1.08 -14.51 25.73
N ARG A 101 -1.85 -15.61 25.74
CA ARG A 101 -1.32 -16.98 25.65
C ARG A 101 -1.98 -17.72 24.50
N LYS A 102 -1.22 -18.61 23.88
CA LYS A 102 -1.75 -19.54 22.88
C LYS A 102 -2.65 -20.55 23.58
N LEU A 103 -3.72 -20.95 22.92
CA LEU A 103 -4.59 -22.05 23.34
C LEU A 103 -4.24 -23.29 22.54
N ASP A 104 -4.26 -24.46 23.17
CA ASP A 104 -4.18 -25.73 22.46
C ASP A 104 -5.52 -26.08 21.78
N ALA A 105 -5.59 -27.23 21.12
CA ALA A 105 -6.80 -27.72 20.45
C ALA A 105 -8.00 -27.93 21.40
N ASN A 106 -7.76 -28.02 22.71
CA ASN A 106 -8.77 -28.17 23.74
C ASN A 106 -9.15 -26.83 24.40
N GLY A 107 -8.57 -25.71 23.95
CA GLY A 107 -8.79 -24.39 24.53
C GLY A 107 -8.00 -24.12 25.81
N ILE A 108 -7.01 -24.96 26.15
CA ILE A 108 -6.19 -24.81 27.35
C ILE A 108 -5.02 -23.87 27.05
N PRO A 109 -4.74 -22.85 27.89
CA PRO A 109 -3.61 -21.95 27.67
C PRO A 109 -2.25 -22.65 27.82
N VAL A 110 -1.49 -22.69 26.73
CA VAL A 110 -0.18 -23.33 26.63
C VAL A 110 0.91 -22.32 26.23
N GLY A 111 2.17 -22.67 26.54
CA GLY A 111 3.34 -21.87 26.21
C GLY A 111 3.50 -20.58 27.03
N ASN A 112 4.57 -19.85 26.72
CA ASN A 112 4.93 -18.60 27.39
C ASN A 112 3.97 -17.47 27.00
N PRO A 113 3.65 -16.57 27.94
CA PRO A 113 2.91 -15.36 27.61
C PRO A 113 3.67 -14.49 26.60
N TYR A 114 2.94 -13.77 25.76
CA TYR A 114 3.52 -12.80 24.84
C TYR A 114 2.77 -11.46 24.89
N TYR A 115 3.52 -10.38 24.68
CA TYR A 115 3.01 -9.02 24.67
C TYR A 115 2.90 -8.50 23.25
N VAL A 116 1.72 -7.97 22.92
CA VAL A 116 1.43 -7.29 21.66
C VAL A 116 1.29 -5.79 21.93
N PRO A 117 2.27 -4.97 21.51
CA PRO A 117 2.19 -3.53 21.67
C PRO A 117 1.06 -2.93 20.81
N ARG A 118 0.41 -1.91 21.37
CA ARG A 118 -0.60 -1.06 20.71
C ARG A 118 -0.11 0.40 20.70
N GLY A 119 -0.79 1.24 19.93
CA GLY A 119 -0.46 2.67 19.83
C GLY A 119 0.53 3.02 18.73
N LEU A 120 1.38 4.01 18.99
CA LEU A 120 2.25 4.64 17.98
C LEU A 120 3.34 3.69 17.47
N SER A 121 3.47 3.66 16.14
CA SER A 121 4.44 2.83 15.42
C SER A 121 5.09 3.63 14.28
N ILE A 122 6.35 3.34 14.00
CA ILE A 122 7.01 3.72 12.75
C ILE A 122 6.61 2.69 11.70
N ILE A 123 6.28 3.18 10.52
CA ILE A 123 5.77 2.36 9.41
C ILE A 123 6.77 2.45 8.27
N ALA A 124 7.10 1.31 7.68
CA ALA A 124 7.79 1.22 6.41
C ALA A 124 6.93 0.44 5.41
N THR A 125 6.82 0.93 4.19
CA THR A 125 5.95 0.35 3.16
C THR A 125 6.69 0.17 1.85
N ILE A 126 6.35 -0.91 1.15
CA ILE A 126 6.77 -1.19 -0.23
C ILE A 126 5.49 -1.38 -1.05
N ASN A 127 5.31 -0.56 -2.07
CA ASN A 127 4.13 -0.56 -2.93
C ASN A 127 4.18 -1.73 -3.91
N LEU A 128 3.16 -2.58 -3.85
CA LEU A 128 2.97 -3.75 -4.72
C LEU A 128 2.20 -3.38 -5.98
N ALA A 129 1.20 -2.52 -5.86
CA ALA A 129 0.38 -2.06 -6.98
C ALA A 129 -0.09 -0.63 -6.76
N THR A 130 -0.13 0.11 -7.87
CA THR A 130 -0.63 1.49 -7.91
C THR A 130 -1.79 1.55 -8.90
N PHE A 131 -2.94 1.98 -8.40
CA PHE A 131 -4.13 2.20 -9.20
C PHE A 131 -4.30 3.70 -9.38
N ASN A 132 -3.89 4.21 -10.54
CA ASN A 132 -4.11 5.60 -10.93
C ASN A 132 -5.22 5.64 -11.98
N SER A 133 -6.34 6.28 -11.65
CA SER A 133 -7.49 6.42 -12.55
C SER A 133 -7.14 7.14 -13.85
N ALA A 134 -6.12 8.00 -13.83
CA ALA A 134 -5.73 8.80 -14.97
C ALA A 134 -4.75 8.11 -15.94
N LEU A 135 -4.24 6.92 -15.59
CA LEU A 135 -3.43 6.07 -16.48
C LEU A 135 -4.23 4.91 -17.11
N GLY A 136 -5.57 5.05 -17.20
CA GLY A 136 -6.42 4.06 -17.87
C GLY A 136 -7.01 2.98 -16.94
N GLY A 137 -6.96 3.16 -15.62
CA GLY A 137 -7.73 2.38 -14.64
C GLY A 137 -7.35 0.91 -14.44
N ALA A 138 -6.54 0.32 -15.34
CA ALA A 138 -5.96 -0.99 -15.13
C ALA A 138 -4.85 -0.89 -14.06
N GLY A 139 -4.99 -1.64 -12.97
CA GLY A 139 -3.97 -1.69 -11.92
C GLY A 139 -2.63 -2.09 -12.50
N LEU A 140 -1.69 -1.16 -12.52
CA LEU A 140 -0.32 -1.45 -12.91
C LEU A 140 0.31 -2.14 -11.70
N PHE A 141 0.56 -3.44 -11.82
CA PHE A 141 1.47 -4.12 -10.89
C PHE A 141 2.77 -3.34 -10.90
N ASN A 142 3.20 -2.90 -9.71
CA ASN A 142 4.30 -1.97 -9.64
C ASN A 142 5.58 -2.73 -10.00
N GLN A 143 6.11 -2.49 -11.20
CA GLN A 143 7.34 -3.15 -11.67
C GLN A 143 8.60 -2.55 -11.01
N LYS A 144 8.40 -1.57 -10.12
CA LYS A 144 9.46 -0.82 -9.45
C LYS A 144 9.24 -0.81 -7.95
N LEU A 145 10.35 -0.74 -7.22
CA LEU A 145 10.36 -0.66 -5.77
C LEU A 145 10.04 0.78 -5.34
N ASP A 146 8.76 1.13 -5.36
CA ASP A 146 8.27 2.35 -4.71
C ASP A 146 7.90 2.05 -3.27
N GLY A 147 7.97 3.05 -2.40
CA GLY A 147 7.64 2.87 -1.00
C GLY A 147 7.79 4.15 -0.20
N GLY A 148 7.69 3.99 1.12
CA GLY A 148 7.81 5.13 2.01
C GLY A 148 7.83 4.78 3.48
N LEU A 149 8.10 5.81 4.26
CA LEU A 149 8.21 5.77 5.70
C LEU A 149 7.12 6.64 6.32
N GLY A 150 6.68 6.30 7.51
CA GLY A 150 5.62 7.03 8.15
C GLY A 150 5.41 6.70 9.60
N ILE A 151 4.29 7.20 10.10
CA ILE A 151 3.81 6.96 11.46
C ILE A 151 2.43 6.31 11.38
N GLY A 152 2.18 5.38 12.29
CA GLY A 152 0.93 4.68 12.38
C GLY A 152 0.46 4.52 13.81
N TYR A 153 -0.83 4.28 13.94
CA TYR A 153 -1.46 3.97 15.20
C TYR A 153 -2.21 2.64 15.08
N THR A 154 -1.86 1.69 15.94
CA THR A 154 -2.53 0.37 16.00
C THR A 154 -3.81 0.46 16.83
N PHE A 155 -4.93 0.07 16.23
CA PHE A 155 -6.23 -0.11 16.90
C PHE A 155 -6.56 -1.61 16.99
N GLY A 156 -6.78 -2.11 18.19
CA GLY A 156 -6.97 -3.55 18.42
C GLY A 156 -5.68 -4.34 18.16
N ASP A 157 -5.81 -5.54 17.62
CA ASP A 157 -4.68 -6.47 17.49
C ASP A 157 -4.02 -6.43 16.11
N ASN A 158 -4.84 -6.29 15.06
CA ASN A 158 -4.41 -6.50 13.69
C ASN A 158 -4.65 -5.29 12.77
N VAL A 159 -5.29 -4.22 13.23
CA VAL A 159 -5.62 -3.08 12.36
C VAL A 159 -4.79 -1.86 12.76
N GLN A 160 -4.24 -1.15 11.79
CA GLN A 160 -3.55 0.13 12.00
C GLN A 160 -4.00 1.17 10.97
N ILE A 161 -3.96 2.44 11.34
CA ILE A 161 -4.05 3.55 10.40
C ILE A 161 -2.70 4.24 10.38
N ALA A 162 -2.19 4.56 9.20
CA ALA A 162 -0.88 5.19 9.04
C ALA A 162 -0.89 6.34 8.04
N ALA A 163 -0.09 7.35 8.34
CA ALA A 163 0.29 8.39 7.40
C ALA A 163 1.75 8.14 6.97
N THR A 164 1.98 8.02 5.67
CA THR A 164 3.32 7.73 5.11
C THR A 164 3.73 8.79 4.10
N TYR A 165 4.99 9.21 4.15
CA TYR A 165 5.64 9.94 3.08
C TYR A 165 6.22 8.94 2.09
N GLU A 166 5.81 9.03 0.83
CA GLU A 166 6.16 8.05 -0.20
C GLU A 166 6.82 8.71 -1.41
N MET A 167 7.78 7.98 -1.98
CA MET A 167 8.39 8.29 -3.27
C MET A 167 7.81 7.34 -4.30
N LEU A 168 7.07 7.88 -5.26
CA LEU A 168 6.38 7.09 -6.30
C LEU A 168 6.98 7.39 -7.68
N SER A 169 7.26 6.34 -8.44
CA SER A 169 7.71 6.46 -9.82
C SER A 169 6.53 6.61 -10.76
N PHE A 170 6.42 7.76 -11.43
CA PHE A 170 5.46 7.97 -12.50
C PHE A 170 6.20 8.12 -13.83
N ARG A 171 5.66 7.46 -14.86
CA ARG A 171 6.10 7.69 -16.23
C ARG A 171 5.50 8.99 -16.73
N GLN A 172 6.34 9.94 -17.09
CA GLN A 172 5.96 11.31 -17.38
C GLN A 172 6.67 11.82 -18.65
N PRO A 173 6.09 12.80 -19.36
CA PRO A 173 6.78 13.45 -20.46
C PRO A 173 8.10 14.07 -19.98
N ARG A 174 9.13 13.97 -20.82
CA ARG A 174 10.43 14.61 -20.57
C ARG A 174 10.29 16.13 -20.63
N ASP A 175 11.17 16.83 -19.92
CA ASP A 175 11.04 18.28 -19.71
C ASP A 175 11.05 19.07 -21.01
N TYR A 176 11.77 18.58 -22.04
CA TYR A 176 11.77 19.25 -23.33
C TYR A 176 10.38 19.28 -23.98
N LEU A 177 9.53 18.25 -23.78
CA LEU A 177 8.17 18.22 -24.32
C LEU A 177 7.29 19.32 -23.73
N LEU A 178 7.56 19.73 -22.48
CA LEU A 178 6.83 20.83 -21.85
C LEU A 178 6.99 22.14 -22.64
N ASN A 179 8.12 22.33 -23.33
CA ASN A 179 8.36 23.51 -24.17
C ASN A 179 7.72 23.42 -25.57
N TYR A 180 7.16 22.26 -25.92
CA TYR A 180 6.48 21.98 -27.18
C TYR A 180 4.95 22.00 -27.07
N GLU A 181 4.38 22.36 -25.93
CA GLU A 181 2.93 22.50 -25.77
C GLU A 181 2.35 23.43 -26.85
N GLY A 182 1.30 22.97 -27.54
CA GLY A 182 0.66 23.66 -28.65
C GLY A 182 1.48 23.69 -29.95
N LYS A 183 2.63 23.01 -30.02
CA LYS A 183 3.50 22.96 -31.21
C LYS A 183 3.52 21.57 -31.82
N LYS A 184 3.82 21.52 -33.13
CA LYS A 184 4.08 20.27 -33.83
C LYS A 184 5.48 19.77 -33.49
N ILE A 185 5.60 18.47 -33.23
CA ILE A 185 6.89 17.80 -33.04
C ILE A 185 7.29 17.20 -34.39
N ILE A 186 8.49 17.50 -34.88
CA ILE A 186 9.00 16.97 -36.14
C ILE A 186 10.05 15.89 -35.85
N VAL A 187 9.82 14.68 -36.34
CA VAL A 187 10.73 13.53 -36.23
C VAL A 187 11.00 13.02 -37.64
N ASN A 188 12.27 12.89 -38.03
CA ASN A 188 12.65 12.43 -39.37
C ASN A 188 11.96 13.21 -40.51
N ARG A 189 11.91 14.54 -40.38
CA ARG A 189 11.27 15.48 -41.34
C ARG A 189 9.75 15.33 -41.50
N SER A 190 9.10 14.52 -40.67
CA SER A 190 7.65 14.34 -40.67
C SER A 190 7.04 14.75 -39.33
N PRO A 191 5.83 15.33 -39.29
CA PRO A 191 5.12 15.54 -38.03
C PRO A 191 4.86 14.23 -37.30
N LEU A 192 5.11 14.21 -36.01
CA LEU A 192 4.75 13.11 -35.13
C LEU A 192 3.22 13.04 -35.02
N THR A 193 2.64 11.87 -35.28
CA THR A 193 1.17 11.67 -35.29
C THR A 193 0.64 11.03 -34.01
N SER A 194 1.51 10.40 -33.22
CA SER A 194 1.13 9.75 -31.97
C SER A 194 2.29 9.72 -31.00
N LEU A 195 1.99 9.85 -29.70
CA LEU A 195 2.93 9.62 -28.62
C LEU A 195 2.55 8.33 -27.91
N GLN A 196 3.49 7.39 -27.85
CA GLN A 196 3.32 6.16 -27.08
C GLN A 196 4.03 6.31 -25.73
N PRO A 197 3.34 6.10 -24.60
CA PRO A 197 3.94 6.27 -23.27
C PRO A 197 5.18 5.41 -23.03
N ASP A 198 5.30 4.24 -23.68
CA ASP A 198 6.45 3.32 -23.60
C ASP A 198 7.69 3.80 -24.38
N ASN A 199 7.57 4.83 -25.23
CA ASN A 199 8.71 5.39 -25.94
C ASN A 199 9.60 6.22 -24.99
N ASN A 200 10.82 5.72 -24.76
CA ASN A 200 11.80 6.34 -23.86
C ASN A 200 12.40 7.66 -24.38
N ASP A 201 12.26 7.97 -25.66
CA ASP A 201 12.72 9.24 -26.22
C ASP A 201 11.86 10.41 -25.72
N PHE A 202 10.56 10.15 -25.53
CA PHE A 202 9.55 11.15 -25.14
C PHE A 202 9.20 11.08 -23.66
N PHE A 203 9.19 9.89 -23.08
CA PHE A 203 8.79 9.66 -21.70
C PHE A 203 9.96 9.16 -20.86
N GLY A 204 9.91 9.49 -19.58
CA GLY A 204 10.88 9.05 -18.60
C GLY A 204 10.23 8.84 -17.26
N ASP A 205 10.87 8.01 -16.45
CA ASP A 205 10.43 7.74 -15.09
C ASP A 205 10.92 8.84 -14.16
N LYS A 206 10.02 9.43 -13.41
CA LYS A 206 10.31 10.49 -12.45
C LYS A 206 9.74 10.10 -11.09
N TYR A 207 10.53 10.32 -10.04
CA TYR A 207 10.09 10.10 -8.68
C TYR A 207 9.43 11.36 -8.13
N TYR A 208 8.22 11.19 -7.62
CA TYR A 208 7.45 12.28 -7.04
C TYR A 208 7.21 12.05 -5.56
N PRO A 209 7.47 13.07 -4.72
CA PRO A 209 7.15 13.00 -3.31
C PRO A 209 5.64 13.12 -3.13
N SER A 210 5.13 12.32 -2.20
CA SER A 210 3.71 12.19 -1.96
C SER A 210 3.42 11.84 -0.51
N VAL A 211 2.16 12.01 -0.09
CA VAL A 211 1.67 11.56 1.20
C VAL A 211 0.54 10.57 1.00
N SER A 212 0.49 9.55 1.86
CA SER A 212 -0.59 8.57 1.85
C SER A 212 -1.19 8.35 3.22
N LEU A 213 -2.49 8.11 3.22
CA LEU A 213 -3.23 7.55 4.35
C LEU A 213 -3.53 6.10 4.04
N LYS A 214 -3.10 5.19 4.93
CA LYS A 214 -3.18 3.74 4.74
C LYS A 214 -3.92 3.07 5.89
N VAL A 215 -4.76 2.10 5.56
CA VAL A 215 -5.29 1.10 6.50
C VAL A 215 -4.44 -0.15 6.35
N ILE A 216 -3.85 -0.60 7.45
CA ILE A 216 -2.91 -1.72 7.50
C ILE A 216 -3.59 -2.88 8.23
N TYR A 217 -3.62 -4.03 7.60
CA TYR A 217 -3.92 -5.30 8.25
C TYR A 217 -2.61 -6.03 8.55
N THR A 218 -2.33 -6.22 9.84
CA THR A 218 -1.17 -6.97 10.33
C THR A 218 -1.45 -8.45 10.20
N LEU A 219 -0.61 -9.12 9.40
CA LEU A 219 -0.55 -10.56 9.32
C LEU A 219 0.28 -10.99 10.52
N THR A 220 -0.40 -11.41 11.59
CA THR A 220 0.23 -11.76 12.86
C THR A 220 1.38 -12.74 12.61
N SER A 221 2.61 -12.39 13.01
CA SER A 221 3.68 -13.40 13.09
C SER A 221 3.49 -14.18 14.39
N GLU A 222 3.44 -15.50 14.26
CA GLU A 222 3.33 -16.43 15.39
C GLU A 222 4.59 -16.54 16.23
#